data_AF-E2ZAA0-F1
#
_entry.id   AF-E2ZAA0-F1
#
_cell.length_a   1.000
_cell.length_b   1.000
_cell.length_c   1.000
_cell.angle_alpha   90.00
_cell.angle_beta   90.00
_cell.angle_gamma   90.00
#
_symmetry.space_group_name_H-M   'P 1'
#
loop_
_entity.id
_entity.type
_entity.pdbx_description
1 polymer ?
#
loop_
_entity_poly.entity_id
_entity_poly.type
_entity_poly.pdbx_seq_one_letter_code
_entity_poly.pdbx_strand_id
1 'polypeptide(L)'
;MISIGNRYTVRGFDGEYTLMGESGWYVQSEVSSYIPALHSSAYAGIDAGAVYGPSARMGTGRTLAGAVVGMRGDISPGFSYDVFAGTPLYKPQGHRTGRAFGFTLSRRW
;
A
#
# COMPACT_ATOMS: atom_id res chain seq x y z
N MET A 1 -18.60 -0.63 -4.73
CA MET A 1 -17.84 0.54 -4.24
C MET A 1 -16.41 0.11 -4.00
N ILE A 2 -15.44 0.89 -4.45
CA ILE A 2 -14.01 0.66 -4.25
C ILE A 2 -13.47 1.69 -3.26
N SER A 3 -12.48 1.30 -2.47
CA SER A 3 -11.76 2.15 -1.53
C SER A 3 -10.27 2.01 -1.78
N ILE A 4 -9.57 3.13 -2.02
CA ILE A 4 -8.12 3.16 -2.27
C ILE A 4 -7.40 4.01 -1.23
N GLY A 5 -6.12 3.71 -0.99
CA GLY A 5 -5.27 4.41 -0.02
C GLY A 5 -5.05 3.60 1.25
N ASN A 6 -4.72 2.32 1.10
CA ASN A 6 -4.40 1.41 2.20
C ASN A 6 -3.41 0.34 1.72
N ARG A 7 -2.98 -0.54 2.62
CA ARG A 7 -1.98 -1.59 2.34
C ARG A 7 -2.36 -2.57 1.21
N TYR A 8 -3.64 -2.70 0.90
CA TYR A 8 -4.17 -3.67 -0.08
C TYR A 8 -4.48 -3.04 -1.46
N THR A 9 -4.32 -1.71 -1.60
CA THR A 9 -4.65 -0.98 -2.83
C THR A 9 -3.52 -0.04 -3.25
N VAL A 10 -3.64 1.27 -3.00
CA VAL A 10 -2.53 2.20 -3.18
C VAL A 10 -1.76 2.26 -1.85
N ARG A 11 -0.61 1.58 -1.76
CA ARG A 11 0.26 1.62 -0.57
C ARG A 11 0.89 3.01 -0.40
N GLY A 12 1.44 3.26 0.78
CA GLY A 12 2.00 4.56 1.16
C GLY A 12 1.06 5.40 2.04
N PHE A 13 -0.18 4.98 2.19
CA PHE A 13 -1.23 5.61 2.98
C PHE A 13 -1.55 4.76 4.20
N ASP A 14 -1.80 5.42 5.33
CA ASP A 14 -2.12 4.79 6.62
C ASP A 14 -3.43 3.99 6.61
N GLY A 15 -4.37 4.34 5.73
CA GLY A 15 -5.66 3.68 5.60
C GLY A 15 -6.76 4.25 6.50
N GLU A 16 -6.43 5.25 7.34
CA GLU A 16 -7.40 5.93 8.21
C GLU A 16 -8.40 6.76 7.40
N TYR A 17 -7.92 7.36 6.31
CA TYR A 17 -8.76 8.03 5.32
C TYR A 17 -8.47 7.47 3.94
N THR A 18 -9.50 6.91 3.30
CA THR A 18 -9.41 6.33 1.96
C THR A 18 -10.23 7.14 0.97
N LEU A 19 -9.85 7.11 -0.32
CA LEU A 19 -10.73 7.61 -1.38
C LEU A 19 -11.70 6.50 -1.78
N MET A 20 -13.00 6.81 -1.72
CA MET A 20 -14.06 5.88 -2.08
C MET A 20 -14.82 6.35 -3.32
N GLY A 21 -15.28 5.39 -4.12
CA GLY A 21 -16.12 5.65 -5.29
C GLY A 21 -16.88 4.41 -5.74
N GLU A 22 -17.89 4.61 -6.58
CA GLU A 22 -18.71 3.54 -7.14
C GLU A 22 -17.89 2.60 -8.03
N SER A 23 -16.91 3.15 -8.77
CA SER A 23 -15.94 2.43 -9.59
C SER A 23 -14.54 3.02 -9.46
N GLY A 24 -13.51 2.34 -9.98
CA GLY A 24 -12.13 2.80 -9.89
C GLY A 24 -11.13 1.75 -10.36
N TRP A 25 -9.85 2.12 -10.30
CA TRP A 25 -8.72 1.22 -10.56
C TRP A 25 -7.56 1.56 -9.63
N TYR A 26 -6.66 0.60 -9.46
CA TYR A 26 -5.35 0.82 -8.87
C TYR A 26 -4.34 -0.12 -9.54
N VAL A 27 -3.08 0.29 -9.53
CA VAL A 27 -1.93 -0.49 -9.97
C VAL A 27 -0.89 -0.48 -8.88
N GLN A 28 -0.30 -1.64 -8.61
CA GLN A 28 0.81 -1.79 -7.68
C GLN A 28 2.00 -2.32 -8.45
N SER A 29 3.09 -1.56 -8.43
CA SER A 29 4.35 -1.97 -9.07
C SER A 29 5.39 -2.17 -7.98
N GLU A 30 6.05 -3.32 -7.99
CA GLU A 30 7.05 -3.68 -7.00
C GLU A 30 8.26 -4.30 -7.69
N VAL A 31 9.44 -3.92 -7.23
CA VAL A 31 10.70 -4.59 -7.53
C VAL A 31 11.26 -5.14 -6.23
N SER A 32 11.74 -6.39 -6.28
CA SER A 32 12.33 -7.05 -5.12
C SER A 32 13.68 -7.68 -5.45
N SER A 33 14.53 -7.76 -4.44
CA SER A 33 15.84 -8.41 -4.50
C SER A 33 15.99 -9.35 -3.32
N TYR A 34 16.31 -10.62 -3.61
CA TYR A 34 16.56 -11.63 -2.59
C TYR A 34 17.97 -11.48 -2.00
N ILE A 35 18.05 -11.55 -0.67
CA ILE A 35 19.29 -11.45 0.10
C ILE A 35 19.52 -12.82 0.77
N PRO A 36 20.35 -13.70 0.18
CA PRO A 36 20.52 -15.07 0.66
C PRO A 36 20.97 -15.16 2.11
N ALA A 37 21.87 -14.27 2.55
CA ALA A 37 22.40 -14.27 3.93
C ALA A 37 21.31 -14.01 5.00
N LEU A 38 20.18 -13.42 4.61
CA LEU A 38 19.08 -13.08 5.51
C LEU A 38 17.83 -13.93 5.28
N HIS A 39 17.86 -14.87 4.33
CA HIS A 39 16.69 -15.66 3.93
C HIS A 39 15.46 -14.78 3.65
N SER A 40 15.70 -13.61 3.06
CA SER A 40 14.72 -12.53 2.98
C SER A 40 14.90 -11.72 1.69
N SER A 41 13.81 -11.13 1.19
CA SER A 41 13.81 -10.19 0.08
C SER A 41 13.53 -8.79 0.56
N ALA A 42 14.36 -7.83 0.14
CA ALA A 42 14.04 -6.41 0.23
C ALA A 42 13.21 -6.02 -1.00
N TYR A 43 12.24 -5.12 -0.83
CA TYR A 43 11.40 -4.66 -1.93
C TYR A 43 11.12 -3.16 -1.85
N ALA A 44 10.88 -2.56 -3.00
CA ALA A 44 10.42 -1.19 -3.15
C ALA A 44 9.32 -1.14 -4.21
N GLY A 45 8.35 -0.25 -4.03
CA GLY A 45 7.21 -0.16 -4.94
C GLY A 45 6.64 1.24 -5.07
N ILE A 46 5.97 1.46 -6.19
CA ILE A 46 5.19 2.64 -6.50
C ILE A 46 3.80 2.17 -6.91
N ASP A 47 2.79 2.74 -6.25
CA ASP A 47 1.40 2.42 -6.49
C ASP A 47 0.64 3.68 -6.89
N ALA A 48 -0.37 3.53 -7.75
CA ALA A 48 -1.26 4.62 -8.14
C ALA A 48 -2.68 4.11 -8.33
N GLY A 49 -3.68 4.96 -8.14
CA GLY A 49 -5.07 4.58 -8.35
C GLY A 49 -6.01 5.77 -8.43
N ALA A 50 -7.21 5.51 -8.93
CA ALA A 50 -8.27 6.49 -9.06
C ALA A 50 -9.65 5.90 -8.79
N VAL A 51 -10.55 6.73 -8.28
CA VAL A 51 -11.97 6.42 -8.08
C VAL A 51 -12.89 7.32 -8.91
N TYR A 52 -14.06 6.80 -9.28
CA TYR A 52 -15.05 7.46 -10.11
C TYR A 52 -16.46 7.21 -9.59
N GLY A 53 -17.39 8.05 -10.07
CA GLY A 53 -18.81 8.00 -9.75
C GLY A 53 -19.31 9.23 -8.99
N PRO A 54 -20.63 9.35 -8.75
CA PRO A 54 -21.24 10.50 -8.09
C PRO A 54 -20.59 10.87 -6.76
N SER A 55 -20.31 9.89 -5.89
CA SER A 55 -19.66 10.11 -4.61
C SER A 55 -18.24 10.70 -4.75
N ALA A 56 -17.48 10.23 -5.74
CA ALA A 56 -16.13 10.73 -6.05
C ALA A 56 -16.14 12.13 -6.70
N ARG A 57 -17.28 12.64 -7.17
CA ARG A 57 -17.40 14.03 -7.66
C ARG A 57 -17.55 15.04 -6.54
N MET A 58 -18.12 14.62 -5.41
CA MET A 58 -18.37 15.45 -4.23
C MET A 58 -17.15 15.55 -3.32
N GLY A 59 -16.18 14.64 -3.46
CA GLY A 59 -14.93 14.64 -2.70
C GLY A 59 -13.87 15.62 -3.21
N THR A 60 -12.84 15.86 -2.39
CA THR A 60 -11.74 16.80 -2.66
C THR A 60 -10.72 16.32 -3.70
N GLY A 61 -10.89 15.11 -4.24
CA GLY A 61 -10.16 14.60 -5.41
C GLY A 61 -10.36 13.11 -5.59
N ARG A 62 -9.74 12.56 -6.64
CA ARG A 62 -10.06 11.21 -7.15
C ARG A 62 -8.89 10.27 -7.30
N THR A 63 -7.66 10.75 -7.15
CA THR A 63 -6.44 9.98 -7.45
C THR A 63 -5.50 9.97 -6.27
N LEU A 64 -4.78 8.86 -6.10
CA LEU A 64 -3.69 8.69 -5.14
C LEU A 64 -2.47 8.12 -5.83
N ALA A 65 -1.29 8.48 -5.35
CA ALA A 65 -0.06 7.74 -5.64
C ALA A 65 0.78 7.64 -4.36
N GLY A 66 1.45 6.52 -4.18
CA GLY A 66 2.27 6.28 -3.00
C GLY A 66 3.47 5.40 -3.30
N ALA A 67 4.43 5.44 -2.39
CA ALA A 67 5.62 4.62 -2.41
C ALA A 67 5.65 3.72 -1.19
N VAL A 68 6.27 2.55 -1.33
CA VAL A 68 6.50 1.60 -0.25
C VAL A 68 7.90 1.03 -0.36
N VAL A 69 8.52 0.78 0.78
CA VAL A 69 9.70 -0.06 0.92
C VAL A 69 9.43 -1.09 2.02
N GLY A 70 9.98 -2.28 1.88
CA GLY A 70 9.79 -3.30 2.88
C GLY A 70 10.76 -4.46 2.74
N MET A 71 10.61 -5.40 3.67
CA MET A 71 11.41 -6.60 3.73
C MET A 71 10.52 -7.76 4.16
N ARG A 72 10.61 -8.88 3.42
CA ARG A 72 9.84 -10.09 3.70
C ARG A 72 10.71 -11.32 3.65
N GLY A 73 10.41 -12.33 4.44
CA GLY A 73 11.19 -13.56 4.47
C GLY A 73 10.66 -14.57 5.48
N ASP A 74 11.44 -15.61 5.71
CA ASP A 74 11.13 -16.68 6.65
C ASP A 74 12.03 -16.58 7.87
N ILE A 75 11.44 -16.54 9.06
CA ILE A 75 12.17 -16.53 10.34
C ILE A 75 12.63 -17.94 10.69
N SER A 76 11.76 -18.91 10.46
CA SER A 76 11.99 -20.34 10.70
C SER A 76 11.04 -21.15 9.81
N PRO A 77 11.24 -22.47 9.66
CA PRO A 77 10.29 -23.30 8.93
C PRO A 77 8.86 -23.10 9.45
N GLY A 78 7.94 -22.75 8.56
CA GLY A 78 6.54 -22.48 8.89
C GLY A 78 6.24 -21.09 9.46
N PHE A 79 7.22 -20.19 9.63
CA PHE A 79 7.02 -18.82 10.11
C PHE A 79 7.63 -17.79 9.15
N SER A 80 6.79 -16.88 8.65
CA SER A 80 7.19 -15.82 7.73
C SER A 80 6.78 -14.43 8.23
N TYR A 81 7.49 -13.42 7.76
CA TYR A 81 7.26 -12.03 8.10
C TYR A 81 7.24 -11.15 6.85
N ASP A 82 6.55 -10.01 6.95
CA ASP A 82 6.68 -8.86 6.05
C ASP A 82 6.61 -7.59 6.90
N VAL A 83 7.62 -6.72 6.80
CA VAL A 83 7.63 -5.39 7.43
C VAL A 83 7.77 -4.34 6.35
N PHE A 84 7.03 -3.23 6.48
CA PHE A 84 7.05 -2.18 5.47
C PHE A 84 6.88 -0.77 6.07
N ALA A 85 7.39 0.20 5.32
CA ALA A 85 7.16 1.62 5.50
C ALA A 85 6.73 2.21 4.16
N GLY A 86 5.79 3.14 4.17
CA GLY A 86 5.26 3.77 2.97
C GLY A 86 4.96 5.25 3.18
N THR A 87 4.96 6.00 2.09
CA THR A 87 4.66 7.43 2.10
C THR A 87 3.76 7.79 0.93
N PRO A 88 2.83 8.74 1.09
CA PRO A 88 2.09 9.29 -0.04
C PRO A 88 3.06 10.07 -0.93
N LEU A 89 2.98 9.86 -2.25
CA LEU A 89 3.68 10.64 -3.27
C LEU A 89 2.76 11.72 -3.85
N TYR A 90 1.48 11.39 -4.01
CA TYR A 90 0.44 12.31 -4.45
C TYR A 90 -0.86 12.04 -3.70
N LYS A 91 -1.50 13.11 -3.22
CA LYS A 91 -2.83 13.06 -2.61
C LYS A 91 -3.60 14.35 -2.93
N PRO A 92 -4.94 14.29 -3.04
CA PRO A 92 -5.73 15.50 -3.26
C PRO A 92 -5.62 16.49 -2.10
N GLN A 93 -5.87 17.77 -2.41
CA GLN A 93 -5.86 18.82 -1.39
C GLN A 93 -6.88 18.51 -0.29
N GLY A 94 -6.47 18.65 0.97
CA GLY A 94 -7.34 18.33 2.12
C GLY A 94 -7.47 16.84 2.44
N HIS A 95 -6.90 15.93 1.63
CA HIS A 95 -6.82 14.51 1.99
C HIS A 95 -5.83 14.33 3.15
N ARG A 96 -6.35 14.02 4.34
CA ARG A 96 -5.56 13.80 5.56
C ARG A 96 -5.03 12.37 5.54
N THR A 97 -3.71 12.22 5.59
CA THR A 97 -3.06 10.91 5.69
C THR A 97 -1.62 11.13 6.16
N GLY A 98 -1.13 10.20 6.97
CA GLY A 98 0.25 10.10 7.40
C GLY A 98 1.07 9.13 6.54
N ARG A 99 2.29 8.84 7.03
CA ARG A 99 3.10 7.74 6.51
C ARG A 99 2.53 6.42 7.03
N ALA A 100 2.61 5.38 6.21
CA ALA A 100 2.18 4.05 6.57
C ALA A 100 3.34 3.24 7.14
N PHE A 101 3.11 2.51 8.22
CA PHE A 101 4.03 1.49 8.72
C PHE A 101 3.21 0.25 9.04
N GLY A 102 3.80 -0.92 8.83
CA GLY A 102 3.09 -2.15 9.13
C GLY A 102 4.01 -3.35 9.17
N PHE A 103 3.48 -4.39 9.80
CA PHE A 103 4.08 -5.70 9.77
C PHE A 103 2.98 -6.76 9.65
N THR A 104 3.35 -7.89 9.08
CA THR A 104 2.57 -9.12 9.05
C THR A 104 3.46 -10.25 9.53
N LEU A 105 2.93 -11.07 10.42
CA LEU A 105 3.55 -12.32 10.83
C LEU A 105 2.57 -13.43 10.48
N SER A 106 3.04 -14.46 9.79
CA SER A 106 2.19 -15.60 9.43
C SER A 106 2.84 -16.92 9.79
N ARG A 107 2.00 -17.86 10.21
CA ARG A 107 2.38 -19.24 10.47
C ARG A 107 1.66 -20.16 9.50
N ARG A 108 2.40 -20.96 8.75
CA ARG A 108 1.85 -22.07 7.94
C ARG A 108 1.93 -23.34 8.77
N TRP A 109 0.79 -24.01 8.89
CA TRP A 109 0.62 -25.29 9.56
C TRP A 109 0.38 -26.37 8.52
#